data_AF-A0A1D1XFX5-F1
#
_entry.id   AF-A0A1D1XFX5-F1
#
_cell.length_a   1.000
_cell.length_b   1.000
_cell.length_c   1.000
_cell.angle_alpha   90.00
_cell.angle_beta   90.00
_cell.angle_gamma   90.00
#
_symmetry.space_group_name_H-M   'P 1'
#
loop_
_entity.id
_entity.type
_entity.pdbx_description
1 polymer ?
#
loop_
_entity_poly.entity_id
_entity_poly.type
_entity_poly.pdbx_seq_one_letter_code
_entity_poly.pdbx_strand_id
1 'polypeptide(L)'
;MNRNFIFVFILLTTLSIVNAIPFNKRKADFEACYTVVYPEPGVDVTITPDPPVAKTPEHFTISGILKHDITADKTVVDIDFFDGLKFVSIIPPYIKKFTESVKAGVKFSIDVDNVPTPNEFPSYYAIYVSVGENPDKDGKLQDIFGCSVAEFSS
;
A
#
# COMPACT_ATOMS: atom_id res chain seq x y z
N MET A 1 39.00 40.53 6.03
CA MET A 1 37.94 39.95 5.19
C MET A 1 37.65 38.46 5.49
N ASN A 2 37.82 37.98 6.73
CA ASN A 2 37.69 36.55 7.07
C ASN A 2 36.56 36.20 8.06
N ARG A 3 35.93 37.20 8.71
CA ARG A 3 34.91 36.94 9.75
C ARG A 3 33.51 36.71 9.17
N ASN A 4 33.17 37.39 8.08
CA ASN A 4 31.85 37.29 7.44
C ASN A 4 31.64 35.95 6.73
N PHE A 5 32.69 35.35 6.16
CA PHE A 5 32.58 34.04 5.50
C PHE A 5 32.25 32.93 6.50
N ILE A 6 32.84 32.97 7.70
CA ILE A 6 32.55 32.01 8.77
C ILE A 6 31.07 32.05 9.15
N PHE A 7 30.48 33.25 9.28
CA PHE A 7 29.05 33.39 9.57
C PHE A 7 28.16 32.85 8.44
N VAL A 8 28.52 33.05 7.18
CA VAL A 8 27.76 32.51 6.03
C VAL A 8 27.83 30.99 6.00
N PHE A 9 28.99 30.38 6.26
CA PHE A 9 29.11 28.92 6.33
C PHE A 9 28.36 28.33 7.52
N ILE A 10 28.43 28.95 8.70
CA ILE A 10 27.64 28.52 9.87
C ILE A 10 26.14 28.63 9.55
N LEU A 11 25.68 29.74 9.00
CA LEU A 11 24.27 29.92 8.62
C LEU A 11 23.81 28.87 7.60
N LEU A 12 24.62 28.59 6.57
CA LEU A 12 24.34 27.59 5.55
C LEU A 12 24.28 26.17 6.13
N THR A 13 25.21 25.81 7.01
CA THR A 13 25.18 24.51 7.71
C THR A 13 23.96 24.39 8.62
N THR A 14 23.60 25.45 9.36
CA THR A 14 22.39 25.43 10.18
C THR A 14 21.11 25.32 9.34
N LEU A 15 21.01 26.04 8.21
CA LEU A 15 19.88 25.96 7.28
C LEU A 15 19.75 24.57 6.63
N SER A 16 20.88 23.91 6.37
CA SER A 16 20.92 22.55 5.81
C SER A 16 20.43 21.50 6.82
N ILE A 17 20.64 21.73 8.12
CA ILE A 17 20.21 20.82 9.20
C ILE A 17 18.69 20.95 9.45
N VAL A 18 18.09 22.14 9.32
CA VAL A 18 16.63 22.31 9.51
C VAL A 18 15.79 21.81 8.34
N ASN A 19 16.35 21.71 7.13
CA ASN A 19 15.63 21.14 5.97
C ASN A 19 15.81 19.63 5.82
N ALA A 20 16.59 18.99 6.68
CA ALA A 20 16.66 17.53 6.76
C ALA A 20 15.55 17.03 7.71
N ILE A 21 14.29 17.20 7.31
CA ILE A 21 13.25 16.28 7.79
C ILE A 21 13.79 14.89 7.42
N PRO A 22 13.98 13.97 8.36
CA PRO A 22 14.55 12.68 8.03
C PRO A 22 13.63 12.06 6.99
N PHE A 23 14.17 11.93 5.78
CA PHE A 23 13.66 11.15 4.66
C PHE A 23 13.79 9.66 5.06
N ASN A 24 13.27 9.31 6.23
CA ASN A 24 13.19 7.96 6.72
C ASN A 24 12.29 7.27 5.73
N LYS A 25 12.90 6.40 4.92
CA LYS A 25 12.25 5.33 4.19
C LYS A 25 11.12 4.79 5.06
N ARG A 26 9.89 5.25 4.81
CA ARG A 26 8.77 4.93 5.68
C ARG A 26 8.45 3.48 5.41
N LYS A 27 8.78 2.63 6.38
CA LYS A 27 8.25 1.27 6.44
C LYS A 27 6.75 1.34 6.14
N ALA A 28 6.26 0.52 5.23
CA ALA A 28 4.84 0.43 4.96
C ALA A 28 4.12 0.05 6.26
N ASP A 29 3.18 0.90 6.68
CA ASP A 29 2.32 0.66 7.83
C ASP A 29 0.90 0.52 7.31
N PHE A 30 0.40 -0.72 7.32
CA PHE A 30 -0.91 -1.05 6.80
C PHE A 30 -1.94 -1.02 7.93
N GLU A 31 -2.91 -0.12 7.81
CA GLU A 31 -4.05 -0.04 8.72
C GLU A 31 -5.33 -0.46 8.03
N ALA A 32 -6.34 -0.86 8.80
CA ALA A 32 -7.63 -1.25 8.24
C ALA A 32 -8.27 -0.06 7.51
N CYS A 33 -8.81 -0.30 6.31
CA CYS A 33 -9.51 0.73 5.55
C CYS A 33 -10.74 1.23 6.33
N TYR A 34 -10.93 2.55 6.38
CA TYR A 34 -12.06 3.12 7.09
C TYR A 34 -13.37 3.01 6.30
N THR A 35 -14.31 2.22 6.79
CA THR A 35 -15.68 2.16 6.26
C THR A 35 -16.71 2.43 7.37
N VAL A 36 -17.44 3.55 7.25
CA VAL A 36 -18.39 4.01 8.29
C VAL A 36 -19.60 3.08 8.44
N VAL A 37 -20.07 2.51 7.33
CA VAL A 37 -21.38 1.84 7.28
C VAL A 37 -21.25 0.34 7.54
N TYR A 38 -20.16 -0.30 7.09
CA TYR A 38 -19.88 -1.72 7.29
C TYR A 38 -18.38 -1.90 7.50
N PRO A 39 -17.88 -1.88 8.76
CA PRO A 39 -16.47 -2.04 9.05
C PRO A 39 -16.04 -3.48 8.73
N GLU A 40 -15.34 -3.62 7.62
CA GLU A 40 -14.66 -4.86 7.26
C GLU A 40 -13.33 -4.97 8.03
N PRO A 41 -12.89 -6.19 8.36
CA PRO A 41 -11.63 -6.37 9.04
C PRO A 41 -10.46 -5.89 8.16
N GLY A 42 -9.43 -5.33 8.81
CA GLY A 42 -8.13 -5.17 8.18
C GLY A 42 -7.50 -6.53 7.88
N VAL A 43 -6.72 -6.59 6.82
CA VAL A 43 -5.82 -7.71 6.51
C VAL A 43 -4.40 -7.37 6.95
N ASP A 44 -3.67 -8.36 7.45
CA ASP A 44 -2.25 -8.22 7.75
C ASP A 44 -1.46 -8.26 6.44
N VAL A 45 -0.66 -7.24 6.16
CA VAL A 45 0.11 -7.12 4.93
C VAL A 45 1.59 -6.88 5.24
N THR A 46 2.45 -7.66 4.59
CA THR A 46 3.87 -7.35 4.47
C THR A 46 4.27 -7.26 3.01
N ILE A 47 5.13 -6.29 2.69
CA ILE A 47 5.59 -5.97 1.34
C ILE A 47 7.11 -6.11 1.24
N THR A 48 7.63 -6.50 0.09
CA THR A 48 9.08 -6.53 -0.20
C THR A 48 9.34 -6.16 -1.65
N PRO A 49 10.22 -5.17 -1.95
CA PRO A 49 10.96 -4.32 -1.00
C PRO A 49 10.06 -3.36 -0.20
N ASP A 50 10.54 -2.94 0.97
CA ASP A 50 9.86 -1.96 1.84
C ASP A 50 10.84 -0.82 2.21
N PRO A 51 10.58 0.44 1.84
CA PRO A 51 9.41 0.92 1.09
C PRO A 51 9.38 0.40 -0.37
N PRO A 52 8.20 0.46 -1.00
CA PRO A 52 8.00 0.27 -2.43
C PRO A 52 9.05 0.96 -3.31
N VAL A 53 9.45 0.30 -4.40
CA VAL A 53 10.41 0.88 -5.37
C VAL A 53 9.81 0.86 -6.77
N ALA A 54 9.71 2.04 -7.38
CA ALA A 54 9.18 2.20 -8.73
C ALA A 54 9.93 1.31 -9.75
N LYS A 55 9.20 0.77 -10.73
CA LYS A 55 9.69 -0.17 -11.76
C LYS A 55 10.30 -1.47 -11.25
N THR A 56 10.21 -1.74 -9.95
CA THR A 56 10.65 -3.00 -9.35
C THR A 56 9.42 -3.78 -8.94
N PRO A 57 9.21 -5.01 -9.44
CA PRO A 57 8.09 -5.82 -8.99
C PRO A 57 8.16 -6.11 -7.49
N GLU A 58 7.00 -6.14 -6.84
CA GLU A 58 6.88 -6.36 -5.41
C GLU A 58 6.32 -7.74 -5.08
N HIS A 59 6.65 -8.19 -3.88
CA HIS A 59 6.08 -9.36 -3.23
C HIS A 59 5.23 -8.90 -2.05
N PHE A 60 4.03 -9.47 -1.93
CA PHE A 60 3.12 -9.26 -0.81
C PHE A 60 2.81 -10.58 -0.14
N THR A 61 2.90 -10.63 1.19
CA THR A 61 2.28 -11.66 2.01
C THR A 61 1.06 -11.05 2.68
N ILE A 62 -0.10 -11.65 2.44
CA ILE A 62 -1.39 -11.14 2.90
C ILE A 62 -2.05 -12.23 3.74
N SER A 63 -2.43 -11.90 4.97
CA SER A 63 -3.10 -12.84 5.85
C SER A 63 -4.18 -12.14 6.67
N GLY A 64 -5.05 -12.91 7.32
CA GLY A 64 -6.08 -12.31 8.18
C GLY A 64 -7.20 -13.28 8.51
N ILE A 65 -8.19 -12.78 9.23
CA ILE A 65 -9.42 -13.51 9.58
C ILE A 65 -10.59 -12.71 9.03
N LEU A 66 -11.32 -13.28 8.07
CA LEU A 66 -12.46 -12.63 7.43
C LEU A 66 -13.78 -13.11 8.03
N LYS A 67 -14.83 -12.28 7.91
CA LYS A 67 -16.21 -12.64 8.25
C LYS A 67 -16.92 -13.42 7.13
N HIS A 68 -16.31 -13.47 5.96
CA HIS A 68 -16.80 -14.14 4.76
C HIS A 68 -15.94 -15.35 4.40
N ASP A 69 -16.54 -16.34 3.74
CA ASP A 69 -15.81 -17.47 3.18
C ASP A 69 -14.93 -16.98 2.01
N ILE A 70 -13.67 -17.41 1.97
CA ILE A 70 -12.85 -17.38 0.76
C ILE A 70 -13.24 -18.59 -0.07
N THR A 71 -13.68 -18.37 -1.30
CA THR A 71 -14.05 -19.40 -2.26
C THR A 71 -13.02 -19.47 -3.37
N ALA A 72 -12.41 -20.65 -3.57
CA ALA A 72 -11.47 -20.89 -4.64
C ALA A 72 -12.02 -20.44 -6.01
N ASP A 73 -11.16 -19.84 -6.83
CA ASP A 73 -11.40 -19.32 -8.17
C ASP A 73 -12.42 -18.18 -8.30
N LYS A 74 -13.04 -17.78 -7.18
CA LYS A 74 -14.06 -16.72 -7.10
C LYS A 74 -13.57 -15.52 -6.29
N THR A 75 -13.11 -15.75 -5.07
CA THR A 75 -12.54 -14.70 -4.22
C THR A 75 -11.17 -14.29 -4.73
N VAL A 76 -10.87 -13.00 -4.67
CA VAL A 76 -9.62 -12.41 -5.16
C VAL A 76 -8.97 -11.53 -4.10
N VAL A 77 -7.66 -11.39 -4.22
CA VAL A 77 -6.89 -10.26 -3.72
C VAL A 77 -6.84 -9.20 -4.82
N ASP A 78 -7.10 -7.96 -4.44
CA ASP A 78 -6.89 -6.74 -5.23
C ASP A 78 -5.80 -5.88 -4.58
N ILE A 79 -4.81 -5.46 -5.36
CA ILE A 79 -3.74 -4.56 -4.92
C ILE A 79 -3.73 -3.33 -5.83
N ASP A 80 -4.05 -2.17 -5.27
CA ASP A 80 -4.13 -0.91 -6.00
C ASP A 80 -3.12 0.12 -5.47
N PHE A 81 -2.29 0.64 -6.39
CA PHE A 81 -1.44 1.80 -6.13
C PHE A 81 -2.23 3.05 -6.50
N PHE A 82 -2.63 3.84 -5.51
CA PHE A 82 -3.58 4.94 -5.68
C PHE A 82 -2.91 6.30 -5.54
N ASP A 83 -3.13 7.21 -6.50
CA ASP A 83 -2.68 8.60 -6.43
C ASP A 83 -3.63 9.37 -5.50
N GLY A 84 -3.15 9.69 -4.30
CA GLY A 84 -3.97 10.33 -3.27
C GLY A 84 -4.32 11.79 -3.58
N LEU A 85 -3.66 12.42 -4.55
CA LEU A 85 -3.97 13.80 -4.98
C LEU A 85 -4.96 13.81 -6.15
N LYS A 86 -4.82 12.86 -7.07
CA LYS A 86 -5.68 12.76 -8.26
C LYS A 86 -6.91 11.89 -8.05
N PHE A 87 -6.95 11.14 -6.95
CA PHE A 87 -8.02 10.20 -6.61
C PHE A 87 -8.24 9.14 -7.70
N VAL A 88 -7.15 8.57 -8.21
CA VAL A 88 -7.17 7.55 -9.28
C VAL A 88 -6.06 6.53 -9.08
N SER A 89 -6.30 5.29 -9.50
CA SER A 89 -5.27 4.25 -9.59
C SER A 89 -4.15 4.70 -10.53
N ILE A 90 -2.90 4.55 -10.09
CA ILE A 90 -1.69 4.97 -10.82
C ILE A 90 -1.42 4.01 -11.99
N ILE A 91 -1.69 2.74 -11.78
CA ILE A 91 -1.64 1.64 -12.77
C ILE A 91 -2.90 0.78 -12.58
N PRO A 92 -3.28 -0.08 -13.55
CA PRO A 92 -4.38 -1.02 -13.35
C PRO A 92 -4.15 -1.88 -12.10
N PRO A 93 -5.17 -2.07 -11.24
CA PRO A 93 -5.04 -2.90 -10.04
C PRO A 93 -4.62 -4.33 -10.36
N TYR A 94 -3.81 -4.91 -9.48
CA TYR A 94 -3.36 -6.28 -9.62
C TYR A 94 -4.36 -7.24 -8.95
N ILE A 95 -4.91 -8.17 -9.73
CA ILE A 95 -5.89 -9.14 -9.27
C ILE A 95 -5.29 -10.54 -9.22
N LYS A 96 -5.36 -11.20 -8.06
CA LYS A 96 -5.01 -12.62 -7.90
C LYS A 96 -6.14 -13.41 -7.27
N LYS A 97 -6.56 -14.49 -7.93
CA LYS A 97 -7.55 -15.42 -7.39
C LYS A 97 -6.94 -16.30 -6.31
N PHE A 98 -7.72 -16.58 -5.27
CA PHE A 98 -7.43 -17.67 -4.36
C PHE A 98 -7.65 -19.00 -5.10
N THR A 99 -6.73 -19.96 -4.92
CA THR A 99 -6.84 -21.32 -5.47
C THR A 99 -7.42 -22.32 -4.48
N GLU A 100 -7.53 -21.92 -3.22
CA GLU A 100 -8.06 -22.74 -2.13
C GLU A 100 -9.17 -21.98 -1.39
N SER A 101 -10.12 -22.74 -0.84
CA SER A 101 -11.22 -22.17 -0.07
C SER A 101 -10.88 -22.16 1.43
N VAL A 102 -11.24 -21.07 2.11
CA VAL A 102 -11.06 -20.91 3.56
C VAL A 102 -12.38 -20.46 4.16
N LYS A 103 -12.82 -21.10 5.25
CA LYS A 103 -14.06 -20.74 5.93
C LYS A 103 -13.94 -19.44 6.70
N ALA A 104 -15.02 -18.68 6.78
CA ALA A 104 -15.13 -17.51 7.63
C ALA A 104 -14.68 -17.82 9.08
N GLY A 105 -13.98 -16.87 9.70
CA GLY A 105 -13.41 -17.03 11.04
C GLY A 105 -12.12 -17.87 11.11
N VAL A 106 -11.66 -18.45 10.00
CA VAL A 106 -10.37 -19.14 9.91
C VAL A 106 -9.31 -18.21 9.32
N LYS A 107 -8.09 -18.27 9.87
CA LYS A 107 -6.97 -17.48 9.36
C LYS A 107 -6.56 -17.98 7.97
N PHE A 108 -6.52 -17.08 6.99
CA PHE A 108 -5.95 -17.34 5.67
C PHE A 108 -4.54 -16.73 5.55
N SER A 109 -3.77 -17.17 4.56
CA SER A 109 -2.51 -16.56 4.14
C SER A 109 -2.32 -16.79 2.64
N ILE A 110 -1.88 -15.78 1.90
CA ILE A 110 -1.56 -15.86 0.47
C ILE A 110 -0.33 -15.01 0.17
N ASP A 111 0.57 -15.58 -0.62
CA ASP A 111 1.72 -14.89 -1.17
C ASP A 111 1.44 -14.46 -2.62
N VAL A 112 1.81 -13.22 -2.94
CA VAL A 112 1.58 -12.56 -4.22
C VAL A 112 2.89 -12.02 -4.76
N ASP A 113 3.50 -12.76 -5.68
CA ASP A 113 4.74 -12.39 -6.34
C ASP A 113 4.52 -11.56 -7.60
N ASN A 114 5.55 -10.80 -7.97
CA ASN A 114 5.64 -10.07 -9.24
C ASN A 114 4.52 -9.05 -9.47
N VAL A 115 4.08 -8.38 -8.40
CA VAL A 115 3.12 -7.28 -8.52
C VAL A 115 3.84 -6.10 -9.20
N PRO A 116 3.36 -5.62 -10.37
CA PRO A 116 4.01 -4.52 -11.06
C PRO A 116 3.87 -3.23 -10.26
N THR A 117 4.92 -2.40 -10.25
CA THR A 117 4.88 -1.07 -9.65
C THR A 117 4.81 0.01 -10.72
N PRO A 118 4.31 1.21 -10.39
CA PRO A 118 4.35 2.37 -11.28
C PRO A 118 5.76 2.72 -11.78
N ASN A 119 5.82 3.45 -12.90
CA ASN A 119 7.07 4.03 -13.38
C ASN A 119 7.66 5.07 -12.42
N GLU A 120 6.78 5.75 -11.69
CA GLU A 120 7.10 6.75 -10.70
C GLU A 120 5.97 6.81 -9.66
N PHE A 121 6.33 6.99 -8.39
CA PHE A 121 5.36 7.21 -7.33
C PHE A 121 5.09 8.72 -7.18
N PRO A 122 3.81 9.15 -7.09
CA PRO A 122 3.45 10.51 -6.74
C PRO A 122 3.99 10.94 -5.38
N SER A 123 3.95 12.25 -5.09
CA SER A 123 4.38 12.77 -3.79
C SER A 123 3.47 12.37 -2.62
N TYR A 124 2.23 12.00 -2.93
CA TYR A 124 1.28 11.42 -2.00
C TYR A 124 0.52 10.30 -2.69
N TYR A 125 0.71 9.07 -2.22
CA TYR A 125 0.07 7.89 -2.76
C TYR A 125 -0.28 6.92 -1.65
N ALA A 126 -1.20 6.01 -1.93
CA ALA A 126 -1.59 4.93 -1.02
C ALA A 126 -1.46 3.58 -1.73
N ILE A 127 -1.29 2.52 -0.96
CA ILE A 127 -1.40 1.14 -1.44
C ILE A 127 -2.60 0.53 -0.72
N TYR A 128 -3.62 0.16 -1.49
CA TYR A 128 -4.77 -0.59 -0.99
C TYR A 128 -4.55 -2.07 -1.25
N VAL A 129 -4.83 -2.89 -0.25
CA VAL A 129 -4.88 -4.35 -0.36
C VAL A 129 -6.23 -4.80 0.13
N SER A 130 -7.05 -5.32 -0.79
CA SER A 130 -8.41 -5.75 -0.53
C SER A 130 -8.59 -7.24 -0.83
N VAL A 131 -9.44 -7.90 -0.06
CA VAL A 131 -9.90 -9.27 -0.34
C VAL A 131 -11.40 -9.21 -0.56
N GLY A 132 -11.90 -9.83 -1.63
CA GLY A 132 -13.32 -9.77 -1.94
C GLY A 132 -13.72 -10.50 -3.21
N GLU A 133 -14.90 -10.17 -3.72
CA GLU A 133 -15.49 -10.79 -4.90
C GLU A 133 -16.05 -9.74 -5.87
N ASN A 134 -16.43 -10.23 -7.05
CA ASN A 134 -17.07 -9.46 -8.12
C ASN A 134 -16.27 -8.22 -8.53
N PRO A 135 -15.00 -8.37 -8.97
CA PRO A 135 -14.26 -7.25 -9.55
C PRO A 135 -14.98 -6.74 -10.80
N ASP A 136 -15.12 -5.42 -10.92
CA ASP A 136 -15.64 -4.78 -12.13
C ASP A 136 -14.59 -4.77 -13.26
N LYS A 137 -14.89 -4.08 -14.36
CA LYS A 137 -13.99 -4.01 -15.53
C LYS A 137 -12.68 -3.29 -15.24
N ASP A 138 -12.66 -2.46 -14.20
CA ASP A 138 -11.50 -1.67 -13.79
C ASP A 138 -10.76 -2.35 -12.61
N GLY A 139 -11.19 -3.55 -12.21
CA GLY A 139 -10.60 -4.33 -11.12
C GLY A 139 -11.18 -4.01 -9.74
N LYS A 140 -12.09 -3.03 -9.62
CA LYS A 140 -12.61 -2.63 -8.31
C LYS A 140 -13.60 -3.67 -7.78
N LEU A 141 -13.36 -4.12 -6.55
CA LEU A 141 -14.23 -5.07 -5.88
C LEU A 141 -15.55 -4.43 -5.49
N GLN A 142 -16.65 -5.08 -5.88
CA GLN A 142 -17.99 -4.68 -5.47
C GLN A 142 -18.35 -5.23 -4.08
N ASP A 143 -17.80 -6.39 -3.73
CA ASP A 143 -18.00 -7.04 -2.44
C ASP A 143 -16.67 -7.18 -1.72
N ILE A 144 -16.35 -6.24 -0.82
CA ILE A 144 -15.12 -6.24 -0.03
C ILE A 144 -15.35 -7.05 1.25
N PHE A 145 -14.47 -8.00 1.54
CA PHE A 145 -14.49 -8.84 2.75
C PHE A 145 -13.44 -8.41 3.79
N GLY A 146 -12.41 -7.69 3.34
CA GLY A 146 -11.35 -7.14 4.18
C GLY A 146 -10.47 -6.18 3.38
N CYS A 147 -9.92 -5.16 4.03
CA CYS A 147 -9.14 -4.13 3.36
C CYS A 147 -8.14 -3.49 4.31
N SER A 148 -6.90 -3.31 3.84
CA SER A 148 -5.89 -2.50 4.50
C SER A 148 -5.25 -1.50 3.55
N VAL A 149 -4.81 -0.37 4.09
CA VAL A 149 -4.20 0.74 3.35
C VAL A 149 -2.89 1.15 4.02
N ALA A 150 -1.88 1.44 3.22
CA ALA A 150 -0.66 2.13 3.65
C ALA A 150 -0.50 3.44 2.88
N GLU A 151 -0.32 4.56 3.58
CA GLU A 151 -0.16 5.88 2.99
C GLU A 151 1.30 6.34 2.98
N PHE A 152 1.74 6.91 1.86
CA PHE A 152 3.09 7.38 1.65
C PHE A 152 3.06 8.86 1.26
N SER A 153 3.89 9.67 1.93
CA SER A 153 4.14 11.05 1.55
C SER A 153 5.64 11.36 1.51
N SER A 154 6.07 11.98 0.41
CA SER A 154 7.45 12.43 0.15
C SER A 154 7.63 13.91 0.39
#